data_AF-A0A5M9ZKT1-F1
#
_entry.id   AF-A0A5M9ZKT1-F1
#
_cell.length_a   1.000
_cell.length_b   1.000
_cell.length_c   1.000
_cell.angle_alpha   90.00
_cell.angle_beta   90.00
_cell.angle_gamma   90.00
#
_symmetry.space_group_name_H-M   'P 1'
#
loop_
_entity.id
_entity.type
_entity.pdbx_description
1 polymer ?
#
loop_
_entity_poly.entity_id
_entity_poly.type
_entity_poly.pdbx_seq_one_letter_code
_entity_poly.pdbx_strand_id
1 'polypeptide(L)'
;MVRLNDKGGIEYAIRRNEDDAWLYDGDLDGTDTAWEPDADNATWFETREEALAVADIDGLVSDDDYALASGYSFWERDWINEDDLTEDYVSPAPRPSKD
;
A
#
# COMPACT_ATOMS: atom_id res chain seq x y z
N MET A 1 10.73 23.70 3.03
CA MET A 1 9.80 23.36 1.93
C MET A 1 10.32 22.06 1.36
N VAL A 2 9.78 20.93 1.82
CA VAL A 2 10.19 19.61 1.34
C VAL A 2 9.86 19.56 -0.14
N ARG A 3 10.88 19.37 -0.98
CA ARG A 3 10.71 19.24 -2.42
C ARG A 3 10.47 17.77 -2.71
N LEU A 4 9.21 17.41 -2.90
CA LEU A 4 8.85 16.22 -3.69
C LEU A 4 9.13 16.66 -5.14
N ASN A 5 10.24 16.37 -5.81
CA ASN A 5 10.88 15.08 -6.08
C ASN A 5 12.29 15.30 -6.73
N ASP A 6 13.06 14.25 -7.07
CA ASP A 6 13.08 13.74 -8.45
C ASP A 6 12.40 12.35 -8.66
N LYS A 7 12.03 11.63 -7.58
CA LYS A 7 11.07 10.50 -7.61
C LYS A 7 9.90 10.55 -6.61
N GLY A 8 9.83 11.57 -5.75
CA GLY A 8 8.74 11.76 -4.77
C GLY A 8 7.32 11.63 -5.36
N GLY A 9 6.47 10.88 -4.66
CA GLY A 9 5.16 10.46 -5.13
C GLY A 9 4.28 9.91 -4.01
N ILE A 10 3.20 9.26 -4.39
CA ILE A 10 2.28 8.55 -3.51
C ILE A 10 2.60 7.06 -3.63
N GLU A 11 2.70 6.35 -2.49
CA GLU A 11 2.74 4.90 -2.47
C GLU A 11 1.36 4.33 -2.14
N TYR A 12 1.10 3.11 -2.61
CA TYR A 12 -0.17 2.42 -2.45
C TYR A 12 0.03 1.10 -1.71
N ALA A 13 -0.94 0.72 -0.88
CA ALA A 13 -1.02 -0.58 -0.21
C ALA A 13 -2.47 -1.07 -0.18
N ILE A 14 -2.65 -2.35 0.17
CA ILE A 14 -3.94 -3.00 0.30
C ILE A 14 -4.24 -3.22 1.78
N ARG A 15 -5.47 -2.87 2.17
CA ARG A 15 -5.98 -3.08 3.52
C ARG A 15 -7.21 -3.95 3.48
N ARG A 16 -7.31 -4.91 4.40
CA ARG A 16 -8.52 -5.70 4.65
C ARG A 16 -9.47 -4.90 5.52
N ASN A 17 -10.71 -4.78 5.06
CA ASN A 17 -11.73 -3.92 5.66
C ASN A 17 -12.32 -4.48 6.96
N GLU A 18 -12.26 -5.80 7.18
CA GLU A 18 -12.88 -6.46 8.34
C GLU A 18 -12.18 -6.12 9.66
N ASP A 19 -10.85 -6.14 9.65
CA ASP A 19 -10.01 -6.01 10.82
C ASP A 19 -8.88 -4.99 10.63
N ASP A 20 -8.98 -4.19 9.57
CA ASP A 20 -8.13 -3.02 9.38
C ASP A 20 -6.64 -3.38 9.21
N ALA A 21 -6.36 -4.65 8.85
CA ALA A 21 -5.03 -5.21 8.66
C ALA A 21 -4.46 -4.96 7.27
N TRP A 22 -3.15 -4.88 7.16
CA TRP A 22 -2.40 -4.50 5.97
C TRP A 22 -1.79 -5.71 5.30
N LEU A 23 -1.85 -5.76 3.98
CA LEU A 23 -1.24 -6.85 3.22
C LEU A 23 0.28 -6.74 3.27
N TYR A 24 0.93 -7.82 3.66
CA TYR A 24 2.35 -8.05 3.46
C TYR A 24 2.52 -9.23 2.49
N ASP A 25 3.24 -8.97 1.41
CA ASP A 25 3.82 -9.96 0.52
C ASP A 25 5.25 -9.49 0.20
N GLY A 26 6.24 -10.23 0.68
CA GLY A 26 7.65 -9.84 0.59
C GLY A 26 8.32 -10.20 -0.73
N ASP A 27 7.86 -11.27 -1.39
CA ASP A 27 8.38 -11.75 -2.66
C ASP A 27 7.44 -11.53 -3.85
N LEU A 28 6.21 -11.04 -3.57
CA LEU A 28 5.22 -10.62 -4.56
C LEU A 28 4.72 -11.78 -5.42
N ASP A 29 4.70 -12.99 -4.84
CA ASP A 29 4.29 -14.22 -5.53
C ASP A 29 3.06 -14.90 -4.92
N GLY A 30 2.50 -14.31 -3.86
CA GLY A 30 1.31 -14.78 -3.16
C GLY A 30 1.51 -16.01 -2.28
N THR A 31 2.73 -16.54 -2.13
CA THR A 31 2.97 -17.79 -1.38
C THR A 31 3.20 -17.59 0.11
N ASP A 32 3.79 -16.47 0.53
CA ASP A 32 4.12 -16.14 1.93
C ASP A 32 3.41 -14.86 2.42
N THR A 33 2.13 -14.71 2.06
CA THR A 33 1.31 -13.53 2.42
C THR A 33 0.94 -13.49 3.90
N ALA A 34 0.94 -12.29 4.48
CA ALA A 34 0.53 -12.02 5.85
C ALA A 34 -0.37 -10.78 5.96
N TRP A 35 -1.09 -10.69 7.08
CA TRP A 35 -1.94 -9.55 7.42
C TRP A 35 -1.39 -8.87 8.68
N GLU A 36 -0.80 -7.71 8.49
CA GLU A 36 -0.06 -6.96 9.50
C GLU A 36 -0.98 -5.94 10.21
N PRO A 37 -0.87 -5.79 11.54
CA PRO A 37 -1.65 -4.78 12.26
C PRO A 37 -1.10 -3.35 12.04
N ASP A 38 0.14 -3.23 11.59
CA ASP A 38 0.84 -1.96 11.38
C ASP A 38 1.04 -1.70 9.88
N ALA A 39 0.75 -0.46 9.47
CA ALA A 39 0.89 -0.04 8.09
C ALA A 39 2.36 0.01 7.62
N ASP A 40 3.29 0.19 8.55
CA ASP A 40 4.72 0.22 8.24
C ASP A 40 5.29 -1.15 7.85
N ASN A 41 4.59 -2.23 8.21
CA ASN A 41 4.93 -3.59 7.81
C ASN A 41 4.25 -4.03 6.51
N ALA A 42 3.39 -3.20 5.92
CA ALA A 42 2.71 -3.52 4.69
C ALA A 42 3.67 -3.51 3.49
N THR A 43 3.29 -4.19 2.42
CA THR A 43 3.92 -4.01 1.11
C THR A 43 3.36 -2.75 0.45
N TRP A 44 4.25 -1.80 0.18
CA TRP A 44 3.94 -0.52 -0.47
C TRP A 44 4.46 -0.50 -1.90
N PHE A 45 3.65 0.02 -2.81
CA PHE A 45 3.89 0.05 -4.25
C PHE A 45 3.97 1.48 -4.77
N GLU A 46 4.82 1.75 -5.75
CA GLU A 46 4.94 3.08 -6.36
C GLU A 46 3.67 3.46 -7.14
N THR A 47 2.93 2.46 -7.65
CA THR A 47 1.70 2.67 -8.42
C THR A 47 0.55 1.82 -7.94
N ARG A 48 -0.67 2.30 -8.19
CA ARG A 48 -1.90 1.57 -7.88
C ARG A 48 -2.05 0.33 -8.76
N GLU A 49 -1.60 0.40 -10.00
CA GLU A 49 -1.62 -0.71 -10.94
C GLU A 49 -0.72 -1.87 -10.49
N GLU A 50 0.46 -1.59 -9.94
CA GLU A 50 1.32 -2.62 -9.33
C GLU A 50 0.66 -3.26 -8.12
N ALA A 51 0.06 -2.46 -7.24
CA ALA A 51 -0.68 -2.97 -6.10
C ALA A 51 -1.84 -3.89 -6.54
N LEU A 52 -2.58 -3.50 -7.59
CA LEU A 52 -3.67 -4.33 -8.14
C LEU A 52 -3.15 -5.64 -8.75
N ALA A 53 -2.01 -5.61 -9.44
CA ALA A 53 -1.42 -6.81 -10.03
C ALA A 53 -0.99 -7.83 -8.96
N VAL A 54 -0.43 -7.37 -7.84
CA VAL A 54 -0.12 -8.25 -6.70
C VAL A 54 -1.38 -8.73 -6.02
N ALA A 55 -2.40 -7.88 -5.87
CA ALA A 55 -3.70 -8.29 -5.34
C ALA A 55 -4.32 -9.45 -6.13
N ASP A 56 -4.15 -9.45 -7.46
CA ASP A 56 -4.64 -10.51 -8.35
C ASP A 56 -3.91 -11.83 -8.12
N ILE A 57 -2.57 -11.77 -7.97
CA ILE A 57 -1.73 -12.92 -7.59
C ILE A 57 -2.19 -13.50 -6.24
N ASP A 58 -2.51 -12.62 -5.29
CA ASP A 58 -2.96 -12.97 -3.93
C ASP A 58 -4.44 -13.39 -3.85
N GLY A 59 -5.16 -13.39 -4.98
CA GLY A 59 -6.57 -13.77 -5.04
C GLY A 59 -7.53 -12.79 -4.35
N LEU A 60 -7.15 -11.51 -4.28
CA LEU A 60 -7.91 -10.43 -3.64
C LEU A 60 -8.75 -9.61 -4.63
N VAL A 61 -8.73 -9.99 -5.90
CA VAL A 61 -9.44 -9.33 -7.01
C VAL A 61 -10.74 -10.07 -7.33
N SER A 62 -11.75 -9.30 -7.74
CA SER A 62 -13.03 -9.80 -8.24
C SER A 62 -12.93 -10.22 -9.70
N ASP A 63 -13.43 -11.42 -10.01
CA ASP A 63 -13.45 -11.99 -11.37
C ASP A 63 -14.26 -11.17 -12.38
N ASP A 64 -15.23 -10.37 -11.92
CA ASP A 64 -16.21 -9.71 -12.78
C ASP A 64 -15.71 -8.39 -13.40
N ASP A 65 -14.82 -7.66 -12.70
CA ASP A 65 -14.47 -6.27 -13.00
C ASP A 65 -12.97 -5.93 -12.89
N TYR A 66 -12.11 -6.90 -12.56
CA TYR A 66 -10.68 -6.70 -12.31
C TYR A 66 -10.42 -5.53 -11.34
N ALA A 67 -11.13 -5.56 -10.22
CA ALA A 67 -11.00 -4.62 -9.12
C ALA A 67 -10.86 -5.39 -7.80
N LEU A 68 -10.35 -4.73 -6.74
CA LEU A 68 -10.31 -5.35 -5.42
C LEU A 68 -11.70 -5.86 -5.02
N ALA A 69 -11.76 -7.07 -4.50
CA ALA A 69 -12.97 -7.60 -3.91
C ALA A 69 -13.43 -6.71 -2.74
N SER A 70 -14.75 -6.70 -2.47
CA SER A 70 -15.38 -5.76 -1.52
C SER A 70 -14.83 -5.78 -0.09
N GLY A 71 -14.11 -6.84 0.28
CA GLY A 71 -13.41 -6.96 1.57
C GLY A 71 -12.09 -6.20 1.65
N TYR A 72 -11.63 -5.58 0.57
CA TYR A 72 -10.32 -4.92 0.48
C TYR A 72 -10.44 -3.49 -0.05
N SER A 73 -9.43 -2.67 0.23
CA SER A 73 -9.37 -1.29 -0.24
C SER A 73 -7.95 -0.82 -0.44
N PHE A 74 -7.77 0.09 -1.40
CA PHE A 74 -6.49 0.77 -1.60
C PHE A 74 -6.31 1.89 -0.58
N TRP A 75 -5.11 1.97 -0.04
CA TRP A 75 -4.66 3.02 0.84
C TRP A 75 -3.40 3.64 0.27
N GLU A 76 -3.19 4.91 0.57
CA GLU A 76 -2.10 5.70 0.04
C GLU A 76 -1.32 6.39 1.15
N ARG A 77 -0.02 6.57 0.96
CA ARG A 77 0.83 7.41 1.81
C ARG A 77 1.78 8.24 0.95
N ASP A 78 2.27 9.33 1.52
CA ASP A 78 3.27 10.13 0.82
C ASP A 78 4.63 9.43 0.91
N TRP A 79 5.28 9.21 -0.23
CA TRP A 79 6.66 8.74 -0.24
C TRP A 79 7.57 9.86 0.23
N ILE A 80 8.41 9.57 1.22
CA ILE A 80 9.39 10.53 1.72
C ILE A 80 10.78 9.92 1.57
N ASN A 81 11.72 10.72 1.06
CA ASN A 81 13.11 10.34 1.03
C ASN A 81 13.64 10.29 2.46
N GLU A 82 14.18 9.14 2.88
CA GLU A 82 14.76 8.96 4.22
C GLU A 82 15.87 9.99 4.52
N ASP A 83 16.63 10.40 3.50
CA ASP A 83 17.67 11.43 3.63
C ASP A 83 17.12 12.83 3.92
N ASP A 84 15.83 13.08 3.62
CA ASP A 84 15.14 14.34 3.90
C ASP A 84 14.47 14.34 5.29
N LEU A 85 14.54 13.23 6.03
CA LEU A 85 13.95 13.11 7.36
C LEU A 85 14.81 13.77 8.43
N THR A 86 14.17 14.54 9.30
CA THR A 86 14.75 15.05 10.54
C THR A 86 14.40 14.14 11.71
N GLU A 87 15.15 14.20 12.81
CA GLU A 87 14.89 13.37 14.01
C GLU A 87 13.50 13.59 14.63
N ASP A 88 12.86 14.74 14.36
CA ASP A 88 11.51 15.11 14.79
C ASP A 88 10.43 14.87 13.73
N TYR A 89 10.80 14.27 12.59
CA TYR A 89 9.84 13.97 11.54
C TYR A 89 8.86 12.89 11.99
N VAL A 90 7.57 13.16 11.80
CA VAL A 90 6.49 12.20 12.01
C VAL A 90 5.82 11.96 10.67
N SER A 91 5.90 10.72 10.20
CA SER A 91 5.26 10.33 8.95
C SER A 91 3.74 10.50 9.07
N PRO A 92 3.07 11.13 8.10
CA PRO A 92 1.62 11.21 8.11
C PRO A 92 1.04 9.80 8.00
N ALA A 93 -0.05 9.58 8.74
CA ALA A 93 -0.76 8.30 8.66
C ALA A 93 -1.26 8.06 7.21
N PRO A 94 -1.25 6.79 6.75
CA PRO A 94 -1.91 6.42 5.50
C PRO A 94 -3.38 6.85 5.46
N ARG A 95 -3.89 7.03 4.25
CA ARG A 95 -5.27 7.46 3.98
C ARG A 95 -5.91 6.59 2.90
N PRO A 96 -7.26 6.43 2.90
CA PRO A 96 -7.92 5.72 1.81
C PRO A 96 -7.61 6.39 0.46
N SER A 97 -7.19 5.61 -0.53
CA SER A 97 -7.01 6.10 -1.90
C SER A 97 -8.39 6.41 -2.50
N LYS A 98 -8.51 7.52 -3.22
CA LYS A 98 -9.72 7.79 -4.00
C LYS A 98 -9.62 7.05 -5.33
N ASP A 99 -10.73 6.41 -5.74
CA ASP A 99 -10.90 5.85 -7.08
C ASP A 99 -10.83 6.92 -8.17
#